data_AF-A0A4R8DJ11-F1
#
_entry.id   AF-A0A4R8DJ11-F1
#
_cell.length_a   1.000
_cell.length_b   1.000
_cell.length_c   1.000
_cell.angle_alpha   90.00
_cell.angle_beta   90.00
_cell.angle_gamma   90.00
#
_symmetry.space_group_name_H-M   'P 1'
#
loop_
_entity.id
_entity.type
_entity.pdbx_description
1 polymer ?
#
loop_
_entity_poly.entity_id
_entity_poly.type
_entity_poly.pdbx_seq_one_letter_code
_entity_poly.pdbx_strand_id
1 'polypeptide(L)'
;MNSLTVLTQPFDQWINEISSLIKDGESIAAGPASTKEQYDSFRDKEKNWSDNTSMFLESSFSTKKYVNEFLGLDARLHVPQQPRVQKPKNPLAFHEEYKTDKHFLNQKINFLKANHSIISVCDLIRGIHVDIDYRKGYNLKMKKSFLLEKLYQIDDGTHHGLDIIFEGNGVPVRDYSQVCDIARSLENDGLIETVGGSAAGIWGKITFNGAQYVEEYLLKITEDYSSGPSTIQELSQKIEQLRQDHSMEHQVLFEELEELKGVIEKLDHKSFGQLLKGKLFDMVAEKVISWETAGAIFKFLFGHGITLLLN
;
A
#
# COMPACT_ATOMS: atom_id res chain seq x y z
N MET A 1 20.89 1.61 -17.74
CA MET A 1 19.66 1.39 -16.95
C MET A 1 19.70 -0.04 -16.48
N ASN A 2 19.76 -0.30 -15.18
CA ASN A 2 19.56 -1.67 -14.67
C ASN A 2 18.19 -2.14 -15.17
N SER A 3 18.11 -3.39 -15.64
CA SER A 3 16.85 -3.99 -16.08
C SER A 3 15.83 -3.85 -14.95
N LEU A 4 14.80 -3.05 -15.18
CA LEU A 4 13.76 -2.84 -14.18
C LEU A 4 13.11 -4.20 -13.88
N THR A 5 13.03 -4.54 -12.60
CA THR A 5 12.49 -5.84 -12.18
C THR A 5 10.97 -5.73 -12.13
N VAL A 6 10.27 -6.59 -12.85
CA VAL A 6 8.81 -6.57 -13.01
C VAL A 6 8.26 -7.95 -12.67
N LEU A 7 7.06 -7.99 -12.08
CA LEU A 7 6.32 -9.21 -11.85
C LEU A 7 5.93 -9.86 -13.19
N THR A 8 6.14 -11.17 -13.27
CA THR A 8 5.78 -12.00 -14.44
C THR A 8 4.38 -12.59 -14.33
N GLN A 9 3.77 -12.51 -13.15
CA GLN A 9 2.45 -13.03 -12.82
C GLN A 9 1.54 -11.93 -12.25
N PRO A 10 0.21 -12.13 -12.23
CA PRO A 10 -0.72 -11.17 -11.64
C PRO A 10 -0.37 -10.83 -10.19
N PHE A 11 -0.47 -9.55 -9.83
CA PHE A 11 -0.14 -9.08 -8.49
C PHE A 11 -0.96 -9.78 -7.39
N ASP A 12 -2.25 -10.02 -7.62
CA ASP A 12 -3.13 -10.70 -6.66
C ASP A 12 -2.72 -12.17 -6.44
N GLN A 13 -2.17 -12.82 -7.46
CA GLN A 13 -1.61 -14.16 -7.29
C GLN A 13 -0.34 -14.10 -6.45
N TRP A 14 0.54 -13.14 -6.76
CA TRP A 14 1.80 -12.98 -6.04
C TRP A 14 1.58 -12.64 -4.55
N ILE A 15 0.69 -11.72 -4.24
CA ILE A 15 0.45 -11.26 -2.87
C ILE A 15 -0.12 -12.38 -1.98
N ASN A 16 -1.01 -13.20 -2.54
CA ASN A 16 -1.60 -14.34 -1.85
C ASN A 16 -0.57 -15.43 -1.57
N GLU A 17 0.27 -15.75 -2.55
CA GLU A 17 1.32 -16.77 -2.38
C GLU A 17 2.38 -16.31 -1.37
N ILE A 18 2.85 -15.05 -1.45
CA ILE A 18 3.78 -14.49 -0.45
C ILE A 18 3.17 -14.51 0.95
N SER A 19 1.89 -14.13 1.08
CA SER A 19 1.18 -14.20 2.35
C SER A 19 1.13 -15.63 2.92
N SER A 20 0.93 -16.64 2.06
CA SER A 20 0.97 -18.05 2.46
C SER A 20 2.37 -18.46 2.93
N LEU A 21 3.40 -18.14 2.14
CA LEU A 21 4.79 -18.46 2.47
C LEU A 21 5.25 -17.79 3.77
N ILE A 22 4.82 -16.55 4.05
CA ILE A 22 5.08 -15.88 5.33
C ILE A 22 4.47 -16.67 6.49
N LYS A 23 3.18 -17.03 6.40
CA LYS A 23 2.48 -17.81 7.44
C LYS A 23 3.12 -19.16 7.67
N ASP A 24 3.51 -19.86 6.61
CA ASP A 24 4.19 -21.15 6.70
C ASP A 24 5.55 -21.02 7.40
N GLY A 25 6.33 -20.00 7.03
CA GLY A 25 7.62 -19.71 7.67
C GLY A 25 7.45 -19.38 9.16
N GLU A 26 6.46 -18.57 9.53
CA GLU A 26 6.16 -18.24 10.92
C GLU A 26 5.74 -19.48 11.73
N SER A 27 4.95 -20.36 11.14
CA SER A 27 4.55 -21.64 11.74
C SER A 27 5.76 -22.54 12.02
N ILE A 28 6.71 -22.61 11.08
CA ILE A 28 7.99 -23.33 11.27
C ILE A 28 8.80 -22.68 12.40
N ALA A 29 8.91 -21.35 12.40
CA ALA A 29 9.67 -20.60 13.41
C ALA A 29 9.07 -20.75 14.82
N ALA A 30 7.74 -20.91 14.94
CA ALA A 30 7.05 -21.13 16.21
C ALA A 30 7.23 -22.56 16.78
N GLY A 31 7.71 -23.51 15.96
CA GLY A 31 7.89 -24.91 16.36
C GLY A 31 8.90 -25.11 17.51
N PRO A 32 8.67 -26.08 18.41
CA PRO A 32 9.60 -26.38 19.51
C PRO A 32 10.89 -27.05 18.99
N ALA A 33 11.98 -26.91 19.75
CA ALA A 33 13.24 -27.62 19.50
C ALA A 33 13.93 -28.03 20.81
N SER A 34 13.16 -28.65 21.69
CA SER A 34 13.65 -29.19 22.96
C SER A 34 14.38 -30.52 22.79
N THR A 35 14.22 -31.20 21.65
CA THR A 35 14.92 -32.46 21.33
C THR A 35 15.63 -32.39 19.98
N LYS A 36 16.56 -33.32 19.75
CA LYS A 36 17.29 -33.42 18.48
C LYS A 36 16.36 -33.78 17.32
N GLU A 37 15.38 -34.66 17.53
CA GLU A 37 14.38 -35.02 16.53
C GLU A 37 13.51 -33.82 16.14
N GLN A 38 13.15 -32.97 17.11
CA GLN A 38 12.43 -31.73 16.84
C GLN A 38 13.27 -30.75 16.02
N TYR A 39 14.58 -30.64 16.32
CA TYR A 39 15.48 -29.81 15.52
C TYR A 39 15.68 -30.35 14.10
N ASP A 40 15.84 -31.67 13.93
CA ASP A 40 15.99 -32.27 12.60
C ASP A 40 14.71 -32.07 11.77
N SER A 41 13.53 -32.23 12.38
CA SER A 41 12.25 -31.91 11.74
C SER A 41 12.13 -30.42 11.38
N PHE A 42 12.59 -29.51 12.24
CA PHE A 42 12.65 -28.07 11.94
C PHE A 42 13.51 -27.79 10.71
N ARG A 43 14.69 -28.40 10.60
CA ARG A 43 15.59 -28.21 9.45
C ARG A 43 15.00 -28.71 8.15
N ASP A 44 14.36 -29.88 8.16
CA ASP A 44 13.73 -30.41 6.95
C ASP A 44 12.60 -29.51 6.46
N LYS A 45 11.80 -28.97 7.40
CA LYS A 45 10.74 -28.00 7.08
C LYS A 45 11.30 -26.67 6.58
N GLU A 46 12.31 -26.12 7.25
CA GLU A 46 12.97 -24.86 6.85
C GLU A 46 13.57 -24.97 5.46
N LYS A 47 14.27 -26.07 5.17
CA LYS A 47 14.85 -26.33 3.86
C LYS A 47 13.78 -26.39 2.77
N ASN A 48 12.76 -27.23 2.96
CA ASN A 48 11.67 -27.36 1.99
C ASN A 48 10.96 -26.03 1.74
N TRP A 49 10.68 -25.28 2.82
CA TRP A 49 10.10 -23.94 2.72
C TRP A 49 11.00 -22.96 1.97
N SER A 50 12.31 -22.94 2.26
CA SER A 50 13.29 -22.08 1.60
C SER A 50 13.43 -22.42 0.10
N ASP A 51 13.43 -23.70 -0.25
CA ASP A 51 13.50 -24.16 -1.65
C ASP A 51 12.25 -23.73 -2.42
N ASN A 52 11.06 -23.99 -1.87
CA ASN A 52 9.78 -23.56 -2.47
C ASN A 52 9.68 -22.05 -2.63
N THR A 53 10.08 -21.30 -1.59
CA THR A 53 10.10 -19.82 -1.64
C THR A 53 11.06 -19.32 -2.72
N SER A 54 12.24 -19.91 -2.83
CA SER A 54 13.23 -19.49 -3.83
C SER A 54 12.75 -19.76 -5.24
N MET A 55 12.17 -20.93 -5.50
CA MET A 55 11.56 -21.26 -6.79
C MET A 55 10.44 -20.29 -7.14
N PHE A 56 9.58 -19.97 -6.17
CA PHE A 56 8.51 -19.02 -6.36
C PHE A 56 9.04 -17.62 -6.71
N LEU A 57 9.99 -17.08 -5.93
CA LEU A 57 10.61 -15.78 -6.18
C LEU A 57 11.33 -15.73 -7.53
N GLU A 58 12.05 -16.79 -7.91
CA GLU A 58 12.73 -16.87 -9.21
C GLU A 58 11.74 -16.81 -10.37
N SER A 59 10.59 -17.49 -10.23
CA SER A 59 9.56 -17.50 -11.27
C SER A 59 8.71 -16.23 -11.31
N SER A 60 8.66 -15.48 -10.20
CA SER A 60 7.80 -14.31 -10.00
C SER A 60 8.29 -13.03 -10.68
N PHE A 61 9.58 -12.92 -10.97
CA PHE A 61 10.18 -11.66 -11.43
C PHE A 61 10.98 -11.83 -12.72
N SER A 62 11.04 -10.75 -13.52
CA SER A 62 11.82 -10.72 -14.77
C SER A 62 13.33 -10.83 -14.58
N THR A 63 13.82 -10.66 -13.35
CA THR A 63 15.24 -10.75 -12.99
C THR A 63 15.43 -11.63 -11.77
N LYS A 64 16.65 -12.13 -11.58
CA LYS A 64 17.01 -12.92 -10.40
C LYS A 64 17.31 -12.08 -9.14
N LYS A 65 17.08 -10.76 -9.15
CA LYS A 65 17.46 -9.86 -8.06
C LYS A 65 16.88 -10.30 -6.72
N TYR A 66 15.55 -10.48 -6.64
CA TYR A 66 14.85 -10.83 -5.40
C TYR A 66 15.22 -12.22 -4.86
N VAL A 67 15.33 -13.23 -5.73
CA VAL A 67 15.75 -14.57 -5.30
C VAL A 67 17.20 -14.58 -4.82
N ASN A 68 18.09 -13.83 -5.48
CA ASN A 68 19.48 -13.72 -5.05
C ASN A 68 19.61 -13.02 -3.70
N GLU A 69 18.83 -11.95 -3.46
CA GLU A 69 18.78 -11.27 -2.16
C GLU A 69 18.25 -12.21 -1.07
N PHE A 70 17.16 -12.94 -1.35
CA PHE A 70 16.58 -13.92 -0.42
C PHE A 70 17.57 -15.04 -0.04
N LEU A 71 18.25 -15.62 -1.03
CA LEU A 71 19.28 -16.64 -0.82
C LEU A 71 20.53 -16.07 -0.11
N GLY A 72 20.85 -14.80 -0.36
CA GLY A 72 21.99 -14.09 0.24
C GLY A 72 21.85 -13.80 1.74
N LEU A 73 20.63 -13.86 2.29
CA LEU A 73 20.38 -13.74 3.74
C LEU A 73 20.99 -14.90 4.53
N ASP A 74 21.33 -15.98 3.85
CA ASP A 74 21.99 -17.12 4.45
C ASP A 74 23.52 -16.93 4.42
N ALA A 75 24.08 -16.36 5.49
CA ALA A 75 25.52 -16.12 5.62
C ALA A 75 26.38 -17.40 5.56
N ARG A 76 25.76 -18.60 5.62
CA ARG A 76 26.41 -19.90 5.44
C ARG A 76 27.12 -20.05 4.08
N LEU A 77 26.78 -19.22 3.08
CA LEU A 77 27.38 -19.24 1.74
C LEU A 77 28.66 -18.38 1.60
N HIS A 78 28.96 -17.48 2.55
CA HIS A 78 30.07 -16.50 2.44
C HIS A 78 31.15 -16.62 3.51
N VAL A 79 31.11 -17.66 4.36
CA VAL A 79 32.23 -17.95 5.27
C VAL A 79 33.27 -18.75 4.49
N PRO A 80 34.49 -18.23 4.22
CA PRO A 80 35.58 -19.07 3.76
C PRO A 80 35.74 -20.17 4.80
N GLN A 81 35.71 -21.44 4.36
CA GLN A 81 35.83 -22.60 5.25
C GLN A 81 37.04 -22.41 6.17
N GLN A 82 36.82 -21.93 7.39
CA GLN A 82 37.87 -21.96 8.38
C GLN A 82 38.12 -23.43 8.70
N PRO A 83 39.40 -23.84 8.88
CA PRO A 83 39.72 -25.22 9.18
C PRO A 83 38.90 -25.66 10.39
N ARG A 84 38.19 -26.80 10.23
CA ARG A 84 37.30 -27.38 11.24
C ARG A 84 38.07 -27.57 12.54
N VAL A 85 38.01 -26.58 13.43
CA VAL A 85 38.32 -26.77 14.85
C VAL A 85 37.31 -27.79 15.35
N GLN A 86 37.80 -28.97 15.76
CA GLN A 86 36.96 -30.03 16.30
C GLN A 86 36.14 -29.46 17.47
N LYS A 87 34.84 -29.23 17.24
CA LYS A 87 33.94 -28.78 18.30
C LYS A 87 33.83 -29.90 19.35
N PRO A 88 33.87 -29.56 20.65
CA PRO A 88 33.65 -30.55 21.70
C PRO A 88 32.25 -31.17 21.55
N LYS A 89 32.16 -32.48 21.77
CA LYS A 89 30.90 -33.26 21.82
C LYS A 89 30.07 -32.79 23.02
N ASN A 90 29.33 -31.70 22.87
CA ASN A 90 28.48 -31.16 23.92
C ASN A 90 27.00 -31.18 23.47
N PRO A 91 26.06 -31.75 24.26
CA PRO A 91 24.62 -31.73 23.96
C PRO A 91 24.01 -30.32 23.82
N LEU A 92 24.77 -29.27 24.14
CA LEU A 92 24.47 -27.87 23.85
C LEU A 92 24.58 -27.50 22.35
N ALA A 93 25.19 -28.35 21.51
CA ALA A 93 25.47 -28.02 20.11
C ALA A 93 24.19 -27.80 19.27
N PHE A 94 23.18 -28.66 19.42
CA PHE A 94 21.99 -28.58 18.57
C PHE A 94 21.05 -27.42 18.96
N HIS A 95 21.04 -27.01 20.23
CA HIS A 95 20.24 -25.87 20.68
C HIS A 95 20.81 -24.55 20.13
N GLU A 96 22.14 -24.40 20.10
CA GLU A 96 22.79 -23.23 19.51
C GLU A 96 22.67 -23.23 17.97
N GLU A 97 22.76 -24.39 17.33
CA GLU A 97 22.46 -24.54 15.90
C GLU A 97 21.00 -24.17 15.58
N TYR A 98 20.03 -24.64 16.38
CA TYR A 98 18.62 -24.27 16.23
C TYR A 98 18.39 -22.76 16.39
N LYS A 99 18.97 -22.11 17.42
CA LYS A 99 18.87 -20.65 17.58
C LYS A 99 19.38 -19.91 16.35
N THR A 100 20.51 -20.37 15.81
CA THR A 100 21.14 -19.79 14.62
C THR A 100 20.26 -19.97 13.39
N ASP A 101 19.80 -21.20 13.11
CA ASP A 101 18.94 -21.49 11.96
C ASP A 101 17.59 -20.75 12.06
N LYS A 102 16.99 -20.69 13.27
CA LYS A 102 15.77 -19.91 13.52
C LYS A 102 15.98 -18.41 13.31
N HIS A 103 17.14 -17.88 13.67
CA HIS A 103 17.47 -16.48 13.38
C HIS A 103 17.51 -16.20 11.87
N PHE A 104 18.13 -17.07 11.07
CA PHE A 104 18.16 -16.93 9.61
C PHE A 104 16.78 -17.11 8.97
N LEU A 105 15.99 -18.07 9.44
CA LEU A 105 14.59 -18.22 9.03
C LEU A 105 13.80 -16.94 9.28
N ASN A 106 13.92 -16.34 10.47
CA ASN A 106 13.25 -15.07 10.79
C ASN A 106 13.73 -13.92 9.89
N GLN A 107 15.01 -13.86 9.53
CA GLN A 107 15.50 -12.87 8.56
C GLN A 107 14.86 -13.06 7.18
N LYS A 108 14.76 -14.28 6.68
CA LYS A 108 14.07 -14.61 5.42
C LYS A 108 12.58 -14.25 5.47
N ILE A 109 11.89 -14.56 6.56
CA ILE A 109 10.48 -14.18 6.77
C ILE A 109 10.33 -12.65 6.75
N ASN A 110 11.19 -11.93 7.46
CA ASN A 110 11.17 -10.47 7.49
C ASN A 110 11.45 -9.86 6.12
N PHE A 111 12.35 -10.47 5.33
CA PHE A 111 12.55 -10.07 3.94
C PHE A 111 11.28 -10.22 3.11
N LEU A 112 10.55 -11.34 3.25
CA LEU A 112 9.28 -11.53 2.55
C LEU A 112 8.24 -10.48 2.98
N LYS A 113 8.13 -10.20 4.28
CA LYS A 113 7.21 -9.16 4.81
C LYS A 113 7.53 -7.77 4.27
N ALA A 114 8.80 -7.37 4.32
CA ALA A 114 9.24 -6.06 3.81
C ALA A 114 8.95 -5.93 2.31
N ASN A 115 9.22 -6.99 1.53
CA ASN A 115 8.93 -7.00 0.11
C ASN A 115 7.43 -7.03 -0.20
N HIS A 116 6.64 -7.77 0.56
CA HIS A 116 5.19 -7.80 0.47
C HIS A 116 4.60 -6.38 0.58
N SER A 117 4.97 -5.63 1.62
CA SER A 117 4.52 -4.27 1.82
C SER A 117 5.02 -3.33 0.72
N ILE A 118 6.33 -3.28 0.45
CA ILE A 118 6.88 -2.27 -0.47
C ILE A 118 6.47 -2.49 -1.93
N ILE A 119 6.36 -3.75 -2.39
CA ILE A 119 5.94 -4.05 -3.77
C ILE A 119 4.48 -3.66 -3.99
N SER A 120 3.65 -3.71 -2.95
CA SER A 120 2.23 -3.30 -3.05
C SER A 120 2.05 -1.86 -3.54
N VAL A 121 3.04 -0.99 -3.33
CA VAL A 121 3.01 0.42 -3.77
C VAL A 121 3.95 0.72 -4.94
N CYS A 122 4.62 -0.28 -5.51
CA CYS A 122 5.54 -0.10 -6.63
C CYS A 122 4.88 -0.40 -7.98
N ASP A 123 4.32 0.64 -8.61
CA ASP A 123 3.50 0.50 -9.82
C ASP A 123 4.24 -0.22 -10.97
N LEU A 124 5.51 0.13 -11.21
CA LEU A 124 6.28 -0.48 -12.30
C LEU A 124 6.65 -1.94 -12.00
N ILE A 125 6.99 -2.26 -10.74
CA ILE A 125 7.27 -3.64 -10.33
C ILE A 125 6.00 -4.49 -10.49
N ARG A 126 4.83 -3.92 -10.21
CA ARG A 126 3.52 -4.56 -10.39
C ARG A 126 3.09 -4.68 -11.86
N GLY A 127 3.84 -4.12 -12.81
CA GLY A 127 3.48 -4.08 -14.22
C GLY A 127 2.32 -3.14 -14.55
N ILE A 128 2.01 -2.19 -13.67
CA ILE A 128 0.99 -1.17 -13.91
C ILE A 128 1.51 -0.19 -14.96
N HIS A 129 0.67 0.12 -15.95
CA HIS A 129 1.00 1.12 -16.95
C HIS A 129 0.96 2.52 -16.31
N VAL A 130 2.07 3.24 -16.37
CA VAL A 130 2.22 4.59 -15.82
C VAL A 130 2.78 5.52 -16.87
N ASP A 131 2.36 6.78 -16.85
CA ASP A 131 2.96 7.82 -17.67
C ASP A 131 4.34 8.20 -17.09
N ILE A 132 5.37 7.53 -17.61
CA ILE A 132 6.75 7.74 -17.20
C ILE A 132 7.22 9.16 -17.56
N ASP A 133 6.74 9.74 -18.66
CA ASP A 133 7.18 11.06 -19.10
C ASP A 133 6.60 12.16 -18.20
N TYR A 134 5.36 11.99 -17.74
CA TYR A 134 4.80 12.82 -16.67
C TYR A 134 5.59 12.70 -15.36
N ARG A 135 5.94 11.46 -14.94
CA ARG A 135 6.73 11.22 -13.70
C ARG A 135 8.15 11.80 -13.76
N LYS A 136 8.78 11.81 -14.95
CA LYS A 136 10.07 12.50 -15.15
C LYS A 136 9.99 13.99 -14.88
N GLY A 137 8.83 14.61 -15.09
CA GLY A 137 8.58 16.03 -14.83
C GLY A 137 8.39 16.41 -13.36
N TYR A 138 8.44 15.46 -12.42
CA TYR A 138 8.16 15.74 -11.01
C TYR A 138 9.17 16.70 -10.39
N ASN A 139 8.65 17.84 -9.94
CA ASN A 139 9.41 18.78 -9.10
C ASN A 139 9.54 18.26 -7.65
N LEU A 140 10.30 18.97 -6.82
CA LEU A 140 10.55 18.57 -5.43
C LEU A 140 9.27 18.42 -4.60
N LYS A 141 8.29 19.31 -4.79
CA LYS A 141 7.00 19.25 -4.09
C LYS A 141 6.23 17.99 -4.50
N MET A 142 6.17 17.69 -5.80
CA MET A 142 5.50 16.49 -6.31
C MET A 142 6.17 15.22 -5.79
N LYS A 143 7.51 15.17 -5.72
CA LYS A 143 8.24 14.02 -5.14
C LYS A 143 7.95 13.81 -3.66
N LYS A 144 7.86 14.89 -2.88
CA LYS A 144 7.47 14.84 -1.46
C LYS A 144 6.04 14.32 -1.29
N SER A 145 5.09 14.90 -2.02
CA SER A 145 3.68 14.47 -1.99
C SER A 145 3.55 13.01 -2.42
N PHE A 146 4.23 12.61 -3.49
CA PHE A 146 4.27 11.23 -3.97
C PHE A 146 4.81 10.26 -2.91
N LEU A 147 5.91 10.60 -2.25
CA LEU A 147 6.49 9.75 -1.21
C LEU A 147 5.54 9.60 -0.02
N LEU A 148 4.93 10.70 0.44
CA LEU A 148 3.94 10.67 1.53
C LEU A 148 2.73 9.81 1.17
N GLU A 149 2.18 9.96 -0.04
CA GLU A 149 1.04 9.16 -0.50
C GLU A 149 1.39 7.66 -0.52
N LYS A 150 2.57 7.31 -1.01
CA LYS A 150 3.02 5.92 -1.06
C LYS A 150 3.25 5.35 0.33
N LEU A 151 3.83 6.12 1.26
CA LEU A 151 4.01 5.68 2.65
C LEU A 151 2.67 5.54 3.39
N TYR A 152 1.69 6.40 3.12
CA TYR A 152 0.33 6.30 3.66
C TYR A 152 -0.36 5.00 3.20
N GLN A 153 -0.16 4.60 1.93
CA GLN A 153 -0.71 3.34 1.40
C GLN A 153 -0.14 2.08 2.08
N ILE A 154 1.04 2.15 2.71
CA ILE A 154 1.72 1.04 3.40
C ILE A 154 1.96 1.33 4.88
N ASP A 155 1.05 2.06 5.52
CA ASP A 155 1.14 2.35 6.95
C ASP A 155 0.92 1.09 7.82
N ASP A 156 1.92 0.22 7.83
CA ASP A 156 1.99 -1.01 8.63
C ASP A 156 2.83 -0.82 9.90
N GLY A 157 3.18 0.43 10.23
CA GLY A 157 4.03 0.80 11.35
C GLY A 157 5.52 0.48 11.18
N THR A 158 5.95 -0.04 10.02
CA THR A 158 7.35 -0.38 9.74
C THR A 158 8.03 0.61 8.80
N HIS A 159 9.37 0.65 8.83
CA HIS A 159 10.15 1.54 7.97
C HIS A 159 10.46 0.88 6.62
N HIS A 160 10.22 1.60 5.53
CA HIS A 160 10.37 1.13 4.15
C HIS A 160 11.46 1.90 3.41
N GLY A 161 12.15 1.23 2.48
CA GLY A 161 13.23 1.84 1.70
C GLY A 161 12.70 2.95 0.78
N LEU A 162 13.10 4.19 1.02
CA LEU A 162 12.52 5.35 0.31
C LEU A 162 13.00 5.44 -1.15
N ASP A 163 14.24 5.00 -1.40
CA ASP A 163 14.81 4.87 -2.75
C ASP A 163 14.06 3.84 -3.59
N ILE A 164 13.72 2.69 -3.00
CA ILE A 164 12.96 1.62 -3.66
C ILE A 164 11.56 2.14 -4.06
N ILE A 165 10.90 2.94 -3.22
CA ILE A 165 9.59 3.54 -3.55
C ILE A 165 9.70 4.43 -4.79
N PHE A 166 10.75 5.26 -4.91
CA PHE A 166 10.94 6.08 -6.12
C PHE A 166 11.28 5.24 -7.35
N GLU A 167 12.23 4.30 -7.23
CA GLU A 167 12.68 3.42 -8.32
C GLU A 167 11.54 2.55 -8.84
N GLY A 168 10.84 1.85 -7.95
CA GLY A 168 9.74 0.93 -8.26
C GLY A 168 8.50 1.61 -8.85
N ASN A 169 8.47 2.95 -8.84
CA ASN A 169 7.42 3.77 -9.44
C ASN A 169 7.94 4.64 -10.61
N GLY A 170 9.20 4.52 -11.01
CA GLY A 170 9.73 5.28 -12.14
C GLY A 170 9.77 6.79 -11.92
N VAL A 171 9.87 7.23 -10.66
CA VAL A 171 10.03 8.64 -10.31
C VAL A 171 11.54 8.91 -10.18
N PRO A 172 12.17 9.58 -11.16
CA PRO A 172 13.62 9.71 -11.16
C PRO A 172 14.09 10.62 -10.03
N VAL A 173 15.09 10.16 -9.28
CA VAL A 173 15.86 10.98 -8.34
C VAL A 173 17.27 11.20 -8.89
N ARG A 174 17.87 12.36 -8.61
CA ARG A 174 19.20 12.71 -9.12
C ARG A 174 20.26 11.72 -8.67
N ASP A 175 20.23 11.41 -7.37
CA ASP A 175 21.17 10.56 -6.66
C ASP A 175 20.58 10.22 -5.29
N TYR A 176 21.29 9.37 -4.54
CA TYR A 176 20.92 8.99 -3.18
C TYR A 176 20.85 10.18 -2.20
N SER A 177 21.63 11.25 -2.43
CA SER A 177 21.58 12.45 -1.57
C SER A 177 20.24 13.17 -1.70
N GLN A 178 19.64 13.20 -2.89
CA GLN A 178 18.30 13.79 -3.08
C GLN A 178 17.22 13.02 -2.29
N VAL A 179 17.32 11.71 -2.19
CA VAL A 179 16.40 10.90 -1.37
C VAL A 179 16.55 11.28 0.09
N CYS A 180 17.80 11.38 0.58
CA CYS A 180 18.09 11.84 1.95
C CYS A 180 17.55 13.24 2.23
N ASP A 181 17.70 14.18 1.30
CA ASP A 181 17.23 15.56 1.47
C ASP A 181 15.70 15.65 1.50
N ILE A 182 15.01 14.88 0.64
CA ILE A 182 13.55 14.77 0.67
C ILE A 182 13.08 14.21 2.00
N ALA A 183 13.70 13.11 2.45
CA ALA A 183 13.33 12.43 3.69
C ALA A 183 13.55 13.31 4.92
N ARG A 184 14.73 13.92 5.06
CA ARG A 184 15.03 14.87 6.16
C ARG A 184 14.08 16.04 6.16
N SER A 185 13.70 16.54 5.00
CA SER A 185 12.73 17.63 4.95
C SER A 185 11.36 17.19 5.45
N LEU A 186 10.86 16.02 5.03
CA LEU A 186 9.57 15.50 5.50
C LEU A 186 9.60 15.14 6.99
N GLU A 187 10.74 14.66 7.49
CA GLU A 187 10.97 14.37 8.91
C GLU A 187 11.00 15.65 9.75
N ASN A 188 11.69 16.69 9.27
CA ASN A 188 11.68 18.02 9.91
C ASN A 188 10.28 18.65 9.93
N ASP A 189 9.47 18.37 8.92
CA ASP A 189 8.06 18.78 8.85
C ASP A 189 7.17 17.89 9.78
N GLY A 190 7.73 16.87 10.42
CA GLY A 190 7.04 15.94 11.33
C GLY A 190 6.13 14.93 10.62
N LEU A 191 6.25 14.77 9.30
CA LEU A 191 5.35 13.96 8.47
C LEU A 191 5.82 12.51 8.31
N ILE A 192 7.11 12.24 8.48
CA ILE A 192 7.67 10.88 8.47
C ILE A 192 8.68 10.72 9.61
N GLU A 193 8.91 9.47 10.02
CA GLU A 193 10.06 9.09 10.84
C GLU A 193 11.08 8.37 9.95
N THR A 194 12.37 8.66 10.11
CA THR A 194 13.43 8.00 9.33
C THR A 194 14.43 7.24 10.19
N VAL A 195 15.01 6.20 9.60
CA VAL A 195 16.16 5.47 10.16
C VAL A 195 17.21 5.27 9.07
N GLY A 196 18.49 5.26 9.45
CA GLY A 196 19.63 5.12 8.52
C GLY A 196 20.28 6.45 8.11
N GLY A 197 20.72 6.58 6.85
CA GLY A 197 21.17 7.87 6.31
C GLY A 197 22.69 8.12 6.26
N SER A 198 23.44 7.24 5.59
CA SER A 198 24.75 7.58 4.99
C SER A 198 25.20 6.56 3.94
N ALA A 199 25.36 5.30 4.33
CA ALA A 199 25.86 4.22 3.47
C ALA A 199 24.94 2.98 3.36
N ALA A 200 24.01 2.79 4.30
CA ALA A 200 23.16 1.61 4.35
C ALA A 200 21.86 1.75 3.54
N GLY A 201 21.47 2.96 3.17
CA GLY A 201 20.11 3.28 2.74
C GLY A 201 19.42 4.24 3.71
N ILE A 202 18.27 4.76 3.30
CA ILE A 202 17.38 5.55 4.15
C ILE A 202 15.99 4.92 4.09
N TRP A 203 15.47 4.60 5.26
CA TRP A 203 14.15 4.04 5.41
C TRP A 203 13.27 5.04 6.14
N GLY A 204 11.99 5.06 5.79
CA GLY A 204 11.03 5.92 6.44
C GLY A 204 9.68 5.25 6.59
N LYS A 205 8.91 5.76 7.54
CA LYS A 205 7.50 5.44 7.73
C LYS A 205 6.72 6.73 7.95
N ILE A 206 5.44 6.72 7.61
CA ILE A 206 4.59 7.89 7.85
C ILE A 206 4.34 8.05 9.35
N THR A 207 4.22 9.29 9.82
CA THR A 207 3.76 9.58 11.19
C THR A 207 2.25 9.78 11.19
N PHE A 208 1.65 9.84 12.38
CA PHE A 208 0.26 10.27 12.53
C PHE A 208 -0.01 11.62 11.86
N ASN A 209 0.86 12.62 12.07
CA ASN A 209 0.72 13.94 11.43
C ASN A 209 0.87 13.86 9.91
N GLY A 210 1.74 12.98 9.41
CA GLY A 210 1.89 12.71 7.98
C GLY A 210 0.62 12.14 7.37
N ALA A 211 -0.01 11.16 8.05
CA ALA A 211 -1.25 10.56 7.61
C ALA A 211 -2.38 11.60 7.54
N GLN A 212 -2.54 12.42 8.59
CA GLN A 212 -3.49 13.53 8.58
C GLN A 212 -3.22 14.51 7.44
N TYR A 213 -1.95 14.85 7.18
CA TYR A 213 -1.59 15.73 6.07
C TYR A 213 -2.00 15.14 4.71
N VAL A 214 -1.79 13.84 4.51
CA VAL A 214 -2.20 13.15 3.28
C VAL A 214 -3.71 13.23 3.11
N GLU A 215 -4.48 12.92 4.15
CA GLU A 215 -5.95 12.97 4.14
C GLU A 215 -6.49 14.38 3.87
N GLU A 216 -5.94 15.40 4.53
CA GLU A 216 -6.42 16.78 4.45
C GLU A 216 -6.05 17.49 3.13
N TYR A 217 -4.90 17.17 2.55
CA TYR A 217 -4.30 17.97 1.47
C TYR A 217 -3.97 17.21 0.19
N LEU A 218 -3.72 15.90 0.25
CA LEU A 218 -3.27 15.11 -0.91
C LEU A 218 -4.37 14.19 -1.46
N LEU A 219 -5.07 13.49 -0.57
CA LEU A 219 -6.25 12.68 -0.87
C LEU A 219 -7.54 13.49 -0.82
N LYS A 220 -7.43 14.81 -0.62
CA LYS A 220 -8.54 15.72 -0.85
C LYS A 220 -8.94 15.60 -2.31
N ILE A 221 -9.87 14.69 -2.58
CA ILE A 221 -10.58 14.60 -3.84
C ILE A 221 -11.15 15.99 -4.02
N THR A 222 -10.57 16.75 -4.95
CA THR A 222 -11.27 17.86 -5.54
C THR A 222 -12.45 17.23 -6.26
N GLU A 223 -13.55 17.05 -5.53
CA GLU A 223 -14.83 16.65 -6.08
C GLU A 223 -15.10 17.63 -7.21
N ASP A 224 -15.10 17.13 -8.44
CA ASP A 224 -15.30 17.94 -9.62
C ASP A 224 -16.80 18.18 -9.78
N TYR A 225 -17.27 19.27 -9.18
CA TYR A 225 -18.66 19.68 -9.29
C TYR A 225 -18.99 20.32 -10.65
N SER A 226 -18.03 20.48 -11.57
CA SER A 226 -18.27 21.19 -12.83
C SER A 226 -19.35 20.54 -13.70
N SER A 227 -19.52 19.23 -13.60
CA SER A 227 -20.54 18.42 -14.30
C SER A 227 -21.90 18.33 -13.59
N GLY A 228 -22.07 19.00 -12.45
CA GLY A 228 -23.34 19.08 -11.74
C GLY A 228 -24.41 19.85 -12.52
N PRO A 229 -25.71 19.64 -12.22
CA PRO A 229 -26.77 20.41 -12.86
C PRO A 229 -26.62 21.90 -12.53
N SER A 230 -26.83 22.76 -13.52
CA SER A 230 -26.67 24.21 -13.37
C SER A 230 -27.99 24.99 -13.47
N THR A 231 -29.09 24.31 -13.78
CA THR A 231 -30.41 24.93 -13.97
C THR A 231 -31.51 24.11 -13.31
N ILE A 232 -32.62 24.77 -12.96
CA ILE A 232 -33.82 24.10 -12.45
C ILE A 232 -34.32 23.05 -13.45
N GLN A 233 -34.27 23.34 -14.75
CA GLN A 233 -34.75 22.44 -15.78
C GLN A 233 -33.92 21.15 -15.86
N GLU A 234 -32.60 21.28 -15.83
CA GLU A 234 -31.69 20.13 -15.86
C GLU A 234 -31.84 19.26 -14.60
N LEU A 235 -31.89 19.88 -13.42
CA LEU A 235 -32.14 19.16 -12.17
C LEU A 235 -33.49 18.45 -12.19
N SER A 236 -34.54 19.10 -12.69
CA SER A 236 -35.88 18.49 -12.82
C SER A 236 -35.87 17.26 -13.72
N GLN A 237 -35.15 17.31 -14.84
CA GLN A 237 -35.01 16.16 -15.74
C GLN A 237 -34.27 15.01 -15.07
N LYS A 238 -33.17 15.29 -14.35
CA LYS A 238 -32.42 14.26 -13.62
C LYS A 238 -33.23 13.64 -12.47
N ILE A 239 -34.01 14.44 -11.74
CA ILE A 239 -34.90 13.94 -10.68
C ILE A 239 -35.97 13.01 -11.26
N GLU A 240 -36.57 13.38 -12.39
CA GLU A 240 -37.57 12.54 -13.06
C GLU A 240 -36.97 11.22 -13.57
N GLN A 241 -35.75 11.25 -14.09
CA GLN A 241 -35.02 10.02 -14.46
C GLN A 241 -34.77 9.13 -13.24
N LEU A 242 -34.34 9.71 -12.11
CA LEU A 242 -34.18 8.97 -10.86
C LEU A 242 -35.50 8.35 -10.36
N ARG A 243 -36.65 9.03 -10.54
CA ARG A 243 -37.99 8.49 -10.21
C ARG A 243 -38.39 7.31 -11.08
N GLN A 244 -37.91 7.26 -12.32
CA GLN A 244 -38.19 6.15 -13.24
C GLN A 244 -37.33 4.93 -12.94
N ASP A 245 -36.07 5.16 -12.54
CA ASP A 245 -35.09 4.10 -12.25
C ASP A 245 -35.23 3.52 -10.83
N HIS A 246 -35.82 4.27 -9.89
CA HIS A 246 -36.08 3.81 -8.53
C HIS A 246 -37.58 3.74 -8.27
N SER A 247 -38.10 2.54 -7.93
CA SER A 247 -39.49 2.36 -7.52
C SER A 247 -39.85 3.23 -6.32
N MET A 248 -41.14 3.58 -6.18
CA MET A 248 -41.75 4.60 -5.31
C MET A 248 -41.46 4.57 -3.79
N GLU A 249 -40.47 3.83 -3.31
CA GLU A 249 -40.21 3.59 -1.88
C GLU A 249 -39.55 4.77 -1.16
N HIS A 250 -39.03 5.78 -1.88
CA HIS A 250 -38.30 6.91 -1.30
C HIS A 250 -38.99 8.26 -1.58
N GLN A 251 -40.27 8.40 -1.24
CA GLN A 251 -41.01 9.66 -1.45
C GLN A 251 -40.29 10.86 -0.77
N VAL A 252 -39.80 10.65 0.45
CA VAL A 252 -39.05 11.66 1.23
C VAL A 252 -37.78 12.11 0.50
N LEU A 253 -37.02 11.18 -0.10
CA LEU A 253 -35.84 11.52 -0.91
C LEU A 253 -36.20 12.47 -2.06
N PHE A 254 -37.28 12.18 -2.77
CA PHE A 254 -37.64 13.00 -3.92
C PHE A 254 -38.20 14.36 -3.51
N GLU A 255 -38.88 14.46 -2.37
CA GLU A 255 -39.28 15.76 -1.80
C GLU A 255 -38.05 16.60 -1.46
N GLU A 256 -37.05 16.00 -0.79
CA GLU A 256 -35.77 16.64 -0.47
C GLU A 256 -35.00 17.11 -1.72
N LEU A 257 -35.00 16.31 -2.80
CA LEU A 257 -34.39 16.70 -4.08
C LEU A 257 -35.18 17.79 -4.80
N GLU A 258 -36.51 17.82 -4.69
CA GLU A 258 -37.36 18.87 -5.25
C GLU A 258 -37.10 20.22 -4.57
N GLU A 259 -36.87 20.25 -3.26
CA GLU A 259 -36.50 21.47 -2.53
C GLU A 259 -35.22 22.12 -3.06
N LEU A 260 -34.27 21.31 -3.54
CA LEU A 260 -33.00 21.80 -4.08
C LEU A 260 -33.17 22.65 -5.34
N LYS A 261 -34.31 22.54 -6.05
CA LYS A 261 -34.63 23.43 -7.18
C LYS A 261 -34.72 24.90 -6.76
N GLY A 262 -35.10 25.19 -5.51
CA GLY A 262 -35.22 26.55 -5.01
C GLY A 262 -33.89 27.29 -4.78
N VAL A 263 -32.77 26.54 -4.82
CA VAL A 263 -31.43 27.04 -4.46
C VAL A 263 -30.36 26.81 -5.53
N ILE A 264 -30.60 25.94 -6.52
CA ILE A 264 -29.63 25.59 -7.56
C ILE A 264 -29.10 26.79 -8.35
N GLU A 265 -29.96 27.74 -8.73
CA GLU A 265 -29.55 28.94 -9.48
C GLU A 265 -28.89 30.02 -8.60
N LYS A 266 -28.93 29.86 -7.28
CA LYS A 266 -28.38 30.80 -6.30
C LYS A 266 -26.99 30.39 -5.78
N LEU A 267 -26.59 29.15 -6.05
CA LEU A 267 -25.35 28.55 -5.55
C LEU A 267 -24.43 28.23 -6.72
N ASP A 268 -23.11 28.35 -6.49
CA ASP A 268 -22.15 27.74 -7.42
C ASP A 268 -22.23 26.21 -7.33
N HIS A 269 -21.71 25.52 -8.36
CA HIS A 269 -21.84 24.06 -8.44
C HIS A 269 -21.24 23.34 -7.22
N LYS A 270 -20.18 23.91 -6.64
CA LYS A 270 -19.52 23.39 -5.45
C LYS A 270 -20.41 23.50 -4.21
N SER A 271 -20.98 24.68 -3.96
CA SER A 271 -21.86 24.91 -2.82
C SER A 271 -23.16 24.09 -2.95
N PHE A 272 -23.67 23.96 -4.18
CA PHE A 272 -24.81 23.11 -4.47
C PHE A 272 -24.50 21.62 -4.23
N GLY A 273 -23.37 21.12 -4.71
CA GLY A 273 -22.94 19.73 -4.49
C GLY A 273 -22.70 19.40 -3.02
N GLN A 274 -22.12 20.32 -2.24
CA GLN A 274 -21.95 20.17 -0.80
C GLN A 274 -23.29 20.15 -0.05
N LEU A 275 -24.25 21.00 -0.44
CA LEU A 275 -25.60 21.01 0.13
C LEU A 275 -26.33 19.69 -0.13
N LEU A 276 -26.30 19.19 -1.37
CA LEU A 276 -26.88 17.89 -1.71
C LEU A 276 -26.25 16.77 -0.87
N LYS A 277 -24.92 16.77 -0.75
CA LYS A 277 -24.19 15.78 0.05
C LYS A 277 -24.61 15.79 1.52
N GLY A 278 -24.80 16.98 2.10
CA GLY A 278 -25.36 17.14 3.45
C GLY A 278 -26.74 16.51 3.58
N LYS A 279 -27.69 16.86 2.70
CA LYS A 279 -29.03 16.27 2.71
C LYS A 279 -29.03 14.74 2.53
N LEU A 280 -28.20 14.21 1.63
CA LEU A 280 -28.04 12.76 1.43
C LEU A 280 -27.47 12.06 2.67
N PHE A 281 -26.52 12.69 3.36
CA PHE A 281 -25.98 12.19 4.62
C PHE A 281 -27.06 12.14 5.71
N ASP A 282 -27.82 13.23 5.87
CA ASP A 282 -28.90 13.33 6.86
C ASP A 282 -29.93 12.22 6.64
N MET A 283 -30.35 12.00 5.38
CA MET A 283 -31.27 10.92 5.02
C MET A 283 -30.72 9.51 5.31
N VAL A 284 -29.41 9.29 5.15
CA VAL A 284 -28.80 8.00 5.54
C VAL A 284 -28.76 7.85 7.06
N ALA A 285 -28.43 8.91 7.79
CA ALA A 285 -28.42 8.90 9.25
C ALA A 285 -29.82 8.62 9.84
N GLU A 286 -30.86 9.17 9.20
CA GLU A 286 -32.27 8.92 9.51
C GLU A 286 -32.80 7.57 8.99
N LYS A 287 -31.96 6.81 8.27
CA LYS A 287 -32.29 5.51 7.65
C LYS A 287 -33.42 5.59 6.61
N VAL A 288 -33.59 6.75 5.97
CA VAL A 288 -34.53 6.96 4.86
C VAL A 288 -34.01 6.30 3.58
N ILE A 289 -32.68 6.33 3.37
CA ILE A 289 -31.99 5.68 2.24
C ILE A 289 -30.74 4.95 2.73
N SER A 290 -30.22 4.02 1.93
CA SER A 290 -28.93 3.37 2.21
C SER A 290 -27.74 4.20 1.68
N TRP A 291 -26.54 3.88 2.16
CA TRP A 291 -25.30 4.50 1.67
C TRP A 291 -25.08 4.28 0.16
N GLU A 292 -25.45 3.11 -0.33
CA GLU A 292 -25.38 2.75 -1.75
C GLU A 292 -26.31 3.64 -2.59
N THR A 293 -27.54 3.86 -2.09
CA THR A 293 -28.52 4.75 -2.74
C THR A 293 -28.03 6.19 -2.77
N ALA A 294 -27.51 6.71 -1.65
CA ALA A 294 -26.92 8.06 -1.58
C ALA A 294 -25.77 8.23 -2.58
N GLY A 295 -24.85 7.26 -2.62
CA GLY A 295 -23.72 7.26 -3.55
C GLY A 295 -24.16 7.22 -5.02
N ALA A 296 -25.19 6.43 -5.34
CA ALA A 296 -25.74 6.33 -6.69
C ALA A 296 -26.37 7.64 -7.16
N ILE A 297 -27.18 8.29 -6.31
CA ILE A 297 -27.86 9.56 -6.64
C ILE A 297 -26.86 10.66 -6.96
N PHE A 298 -25.86 10.83 -6.09
CA PHE A 298 -24.87 11.89 -6.29
C PHE A 298 -23.97 11.60 -7.49
N LYS A 299 -23.60 10.33 -7.72
CA LYS A 299 -22.89 9.92 -8.94
C LYS A 299 -23.71 10.19 -10.19
N PHE A 300 -25.02 9.98 -10.14
CA PHE A 300 -25.91 10.31 -11.24
C PHE A 300 -25.96 11.81 -11.51
N LEU A 301 -25.99 12.62 -10.45
CA LEU A 301 -26.10 14.07 -10.57
C LEU A 301 -24.78 14.75 -10.99
N PHE A 302 -23.63 14.28 -10.48
CA PHE A 302 -22.32 14.93 -10.65
C PHE A 302 -21.31 14.10 -11.46
N GLY A 303 -21.63 12.87 -11.86
CA GLY A 303 -20.75 12.02 -12.67
C GLY A 303 -19.64 11.32 -11.88
N HIS A 304 -19.50 11.60 -10.57
CA HIS A 304 -18.52 10.96 -9.69
C HIS A 304 -19.16 10.56 -8.35
N GLY A 305 -18.59 9.54 -7.70
CA GLY A 305 -19.11 9.06 -6.41
C GLY A 305 -19.00 10.10 -5.29
N ILE A 306 -19.85 9.97 -4.27
CA ILE A 306 -19.70 10.68 -3.00
C ILE A 306 -18.43 10.18 -2.32
N THR A 307 -17.57 11.09 -1.87
CA THR A 307 -16.52 10.75 -0.90
C THR A 307 -16.82 11.44 0.42
N LEU A 308 -17.53 10.76 1.31
CA LEU A 308 -17.75 11.26 2.67
C LEU A 308 -16.53 10.95 3.52
N LEU A 309 -15.62 11.92 3.62
CA LEU A 309 -14.80 12.02 4.82
C LEU A 309 -15.71 12.55 5.92
N LEU A 310 -15.84 11.78 6.99
CA LEU A 310 -16.33 12.26 8.28
C LEU A 310 -15.38 13.40 8.70
N ASN A 311 -15.89 14.63 8.73
CA ASN A 311 -15.22 15.73 9.42
C ASN A 311 -15.16 15.47 10.92
#